data_AF-A0A6P6KPK7-F1
#
_entry.id   AF-A0A6P6KPK7-F1
#
_cell.length_a   1.000
_cell.length_b   1.000
_cell.length_c   1.000
_cell.angle_alpha   90.00
_cell.angle_beta   90.00
_cell.angle_gamma   90.00
#
_symmetry.space_group_name_H-M   'P 1'
#
loop_
_entity.id
_entity.type
_entity.pdbx_description
1 polymer ?
#
loop_
_entity_poly.entity_id
_entity_poly.type
_entity_poly.pdbx_seq_one_letter_code
_entity_poly.pdbx_strand_id
1 'polypeptide(L)'
;MELTRMSTAKLIKELIQFGIEVTEEERKKFEDNDVDGETVDIGLTESMISFLFEGSFKKQAKFHRFVQQMKETVTLTLEPVPVESQSRAGASNISPSTAFPAFFEVPKFPFDVQAKLDRKECRLTSSDRNKIIRTLYESMAQYKMYPTTEEYVQVAKALTLRYPFLKDKEGNGYHTWHMSLKRKFKFERTPLAEVEEVKRLKQKFGHSKKSAT
;
A
#
# COMPACT_ATOMS: atom_id res chain seq x y z
N MET A 1 3.01 -22.98 1.30
CA MET A 1 3.66 -21.75 0.80
C MET A 1 5.17 -22.00 0.87
N GLU A 2 5.86 -22.16 -0.27
CA GLU A 2 7.28 -22.53 -0.28
C GLU A 2 8.19 -21.37 0.15
N LEU A 3 7.81 -20.14 -0.18
CA LEU A 3 8.55 -18.92 0.16
C LEU A 3 8.63 -18.71 1.70
N THR A 4 7.53 -18.89 2.44
CA THR A 4 7.49 -18.65 3.90
C THR A 4 8.31 -19.63 4.74
N ARG A 5 8.85 -20.71 4.15
CA ARG A 5 9.68 -21.71 4.86
C ARG A 5 11.16 -21.59 4.55
N MET A 6 11.56 -20.57 3.81
CA MET A 6 12.95 -20.39 3.38
C MET A 6 13.73 -19.61 4.42
N SER A 7 14.83 -20.19 4.91
CA SER A 7 15.84 -19.43 5.65
C SER A 7 16.53 -18.42 4.74
N THR A 8 17.14 -17.39 5.33
CA THR A 8 17.92 -16.36 4.62
C THR A 8 18.93 -16.96 3.65
N ALA A 9 19.70 -17.98 4.09
CA ALA A 9 20.68 -18.64 3.23
C ALA A 9 20.04 -19.35 2.02
N LYS A 10 18.88 -19.97 2.22
CA LYS A 10 18.13 -20.64 1.13
C LYS A 10 17.54 -19.62 0.17
N LEU A 11 17.00 -18.51 0.68
CA LEU A 11 16.48 -17.41 -0.13
C LEU A 11 17.57 -16.84 -1.04
N ILE A 12 18.76 -16.54 -0.51
CA ILE A 12 19.86 -16.00 -1.30
C ILE A 12 20.29 -16.97 -2.40
N LYS A 13 20.30 -18.28 -2.12
CA LYS A 13 20.62 -19.30 -3.14
C LYS A 13 19.61 -19.28 -4.30
N GLU A 14 18.31 -19.19 -4.00
CA GLU A 14 17.27 -19.08 -5.03
C GLU A 14 17.37 -17.76 -5.81
N LEU A 15 17.71 -16.64 -5.16
CA LEU A 15 17.93 -15.36 -5.85
C LEU A 15 19.07 -15.46 -6.87
N ILE A 16 20.18 -16.11 -6.50
CA ILE A 16 21.31 -16.35 -7.41
C ILE A 16 20.89 -17.27 -8.56
N GLN A 17 20.16 -18.34 -8.27
CA GLN A 17 19.64 -19.27 -9.29
C GLN A 17 18.67 -18.58 -10.26
N PHE A 18 17.90 -17.59 -9.78
CA PHE A 18 17.04 -16.74 -10.58
C PHE A 18 17.80 -15.69 -11.40
N GLY A 19 19.12 -15.59 -11.23
CA GLY A 19 19.99 -14.67 -11.96
C GLY A 19 20.08 -13.28 -11.36
N ILE A 20 19.89 -13.15 -10.04
CA ILE A 20 20.21 -11.94 -9.27
C ILE A 20 21.61 -12.12 -8.69
N GLU A 21 22.55 -11.32 -9.15
CA GLU A 21 23.89 -11.28 -8.58
C GLU A 21 23.83 -10.63 -7.19
N VAL A 22 24.09 -11.42 -6.15
CA VAL A 22 24.16 -10.96 -4.76
C VAL A 22 25.64 -10.92 -4.37
N THR A 23 26.16 -9.73 -4.11
CA THR A 23 27.51 -9.50 -3.58
C THR A 23 27.60 -9.92 -2.11
N GLU A 24 28.81 -10.02 -1.57
CA GLU A 24 29.02 -10.43 -0.18
C GLU A 24 28.48 -9.38 0.81
N GLU A 25 28.59 -8.11 0.46
CA GLU A 25 28.06 -6.98 1.23
C GLU A 25 26.53 -6.98 1.23
N GLU A 26 25.90 -7.31 0.10
CA GLU A 26 24.45 -7.47 0.00
C GLU A 26 23.99 -8.71 0.79
N ARG A 27 24.68 -9.85 0.67
CA ARG A 27 24.41 -11.08 1.46
C ARG A 27 24.39 -10.75 2.95
N LYS A 28 25.42 -10.03 3.42
CA LYS A 28 25.50 -9.64 4.83
C LYS A 28 24.31 -8.78 5.26
N LYS A 29 23.78 -7.91 4.39
CA LYS A 29 22.56 -7.13 4.71
C LYS A 29 21.32 -8.01 4.83
N PHE A 30 21.19 -9.07 4.03
CA PHE A 30 20.10 -10.03 4.19
C PHE A 30 20.22 -10.77 5.52
N GLU A 31 21.42 -11.15 5.94
CA GLU A 31 21.68 -11.85 7.20
C GLU A 31 21.51 -10.93 8.43
N ASP A 32 22.17 -9.77 8.44
CA ASP A 32 22.12 -8.80 9.55
C ASP A 32 20.71 -8.24 9.81
N ASN A 33 19.80 -8.32 8.83
CA ASN A 33 18.43 -7.84 8.94
C ASN A 33 17.40 -8.98 8.93
N ASP A 34 17.82 -10.23 9.13
CA ASP A 34 16.96 -11.42 9.17
C ASP A 34 15.98 -11.51 7.99
N VAL A 35 16.44 -11.15 6.79
CA VAL A 35 15.60 -11.12 5.58
C VAL A 35 15.49 -12.52 5.01
N ASP A 36 14.53 -13.25 5.53
CA ASP A 36 14.16 -14.59 5.12
C ASP A 36 12.93 -14.62 4.20
N GLY A 37 12.50 -15.81 3.79
CA GLY A 37 11.39 -15.91 2.86
C GLY A 37 10.04 -15.49 3.44
N GLU A 38 9.83 -15.62 4.76
CA GLU A 38 8.66 -15.07 5.43
C GLU A 38 8.64 -13.54 5.36
N THR A 39 9.78 -12.91 5.62
CA THR A 39 9.96 -11.46 5.50
C THR A 39 9.67 -10.95 4.08
N VAL A 40 10.10 -11.70 3.06
CA VAL A 40 9.81 -11.38 1.66
C VAL A 40 8.33 -11.56 1.33
N ASP A 41 7.67 -12.57 1.89
CA ASP A 41 6.24 -12.82 1.66
C ASP A 41 5.34 -11.73 2.24
N ILE A 42 5.64 -11.29 3.48
CA ILE A 42 4.99 -10.18 4.18
C ILE A 42 5.11 -8.87 3.39
N GLY A 43 6.16 -8.74 2.59
CA GLY A 43 6.32 -7.69 1.60
C GLY A 43 7.29 -6.60 2.04
N LEU A 44 8.45 -6.57 1.38
CA LEU A 44 9.45 -5.52 1.54
C LEU A 44 9.07 -4.25 0.76
N THR A 45 9.32 -3.09 1.35
CA THR A 45 9.14 -1.80 0.65
C THR A 45 10.26 -1.55 -0.35
N GLU A 46 10.01 -0.72 -1.38
CA GLU A 46 11.00 -0.36 -2.39
C GLU A 46 12.28 0.22 -1.78
N SER A 47 12.18 1.02 -0.70
CA SER A 47 13.34 1.52 0.04
C SER A 47 14.12 0.42 0.76
N MET A 48 13.44 -0.61 1.29
CA MET A 48 14.10 -1.75 1.94
C MET A 48 14.83 -2.61 0.91
N ILE A 49 14.18 -2.88 -0.23
CA ILE A 49 14.80 -3.62 -1.35
C ILE A 49 15.97 -2.81 -1.92
N SER A 50 15.84 -1.49 -2.00
CA SER A 50 16.94 -0.61 -2.38
C SER A 50 18.10 -0.63 -1.41
N PHE A 51 17.85 -0.70 -0.11
CA PHE A 51 18.89 -0.86 0.89
C PHE A 51 19.63 -2.20 0.73
N LEU A 52 18.88 -3.29 0.48
CA LEU A 52 19.43 -4.64 0.30
C LEU A 52 20.31 -4.77 -0.95
N PHE A 53 19.99 -4.05 -2.03
CA PHE A 53 20.72 -4.11 -3.32
C PHE A 53 21.49 -2.83 -3.66
N GLU A 54 21.85 -2.02 -2.67
CA GLU A 54 22.65 -0.78 -2.87
C GLU A 54 22.09 0.18 -3.93
N GLY A 55 20.77 0.28 -4.03
CA GLY A 55 20.12 1.12 -5.03
C GLY A 55 20.16 0.57 -6.46
N SER A 56 20.63 -0.67 -6.67
CA SER A 56 20.66 -1.30 -7.99
C SER A 56 19.26 -1.58 -8.52
N PHE A 57 18.74 -0.67 -9.36
CA PHE A 57 17.43 -0.79 -10.00
C PHE A 57 17.24 -2.11 -10.77
N LYS A 58 18.31 -2.62 -11.40
CA LYS A 58 18.25 -3.88 -12.16
C LYS A 58 18.03 -5.08 -11.23
N LYS A 59 18.71 -5.10 -10.07
CA LYS A 59 18.53 -6.16 -9.06
C LYS A 59 17.16 -6.04 -8.38
N GLN A 60 16.72 -4.84 -8.05
CA GLN A 60 15.37 -4.58 -7.50
C GLN A 60 14.27 -5.07 -8.43
N ALA A 61 14.33 -4.75 -9.73
CA ALA A 61 13.33 -5.19 -10.71
C ALA A 61 13.31 -6.72 -10.87
N LYS A 62 14.49 -7.37 -10.89
CA LYS A 62 14.59 -8.83 -10.91
C LYS A 62 14.05 -9.46 -9.63
N PHE A 63 14.32 -8.87 -8.48
CA PHE A 63 13.79 -9.31 -7.18
C PHE A 63 12.26 -9.25 -7.15
N HIS A 64 11.65 -8.17 -7.66
CA HIS A 64 10.19 -8.09 -7.79
C HIS A 64 9.61 -9.18 -8.71
N ARG A 65 10.31 -9.52 -9.79
CA ARG A 65 9.90 -10.60 -10.71
C ARG A 65 10.04 -11.97 -10.04
N PHE A 66 11.11 -12.19 -9.29
CA PHE A 66 11.31 -13.40 -8.48
C PHE A 66 10.17 -13.62 -7.50
N VAL A 67 9.81 -12.58 -6.72
CA VAL A 67 8.72 -12.66 -5.74
C VAL A 67 7.37 -12.94 -6.41
N GLN A 68 7.08 -12.33 -7.56
CA GLN A 68 5.86 -12.61 -8.33
C GLN A 68 5.80 -14.06 -8.80
N GLN A 69 6.89 -14.56 -9.39
CA GLN A 69 6.94 -15.92 -9.92
C GLN A 69 6.77 -16.98 -8.82
N MET A 70 7.34 -16.77 -7.63
CA MET A 70 7.16 -17.68 -6.50
C MET A 70 5.78 -17.58 -5.84
N LYS A 71 5.03 -16.49 -6.09
CA LYS A 71 3.64 -16.33 -5.67
C LYS A 71 2.66 -16.94 -6.68
N GLU A 72 2.96 -16.83 -7.99
CA GLU A 72 2.13 -17.38 -9.07
C GLU A 72 2.17 -18.91 -9.17
N THR A 73 3.24 -19.59 -8.75
CA THR A 73 3.34 -21.06 -8.82
C THR A 73 2.38 -21.82 -7.91
N VAL A 74 1.53 -21.14 -7.10
CA VAL A 74 0.68 -21.79 -6.08
C VAL A 74 -0.83 -21.54 -6.26
N THR A 75 -1.29 -20.74 -7.22
CA THR A 75 -2.72 -20.36 -7.30
C THR A 75 -3.37 -20.72 -8.64
N LEU A 76 -3.70 -22.00 -8.82
CA LEU A 76 -4.72 -22.45 -9.78
C LEU A 76 -5.91 -23.01 -8.97
N THR A 77 -7.05 -22.29 -8.94
CA THR A 77 -8.44 -22.78 -9.13
C THR A 77 -9.43 -21.64 -8.79
N LEU A 78 -10.37 -21.38 -9.72
CA LEU A 78 -11.39 -20.33 -9.74
C LEU A 78 -12.69 -20.78 -9.02
N GLU A 79 -13.59 -19.85 -8.65
CA GLU A 79 -15.05 -19.85 -8.91
C GLU A 79 -15.74 -18.56 -8.34
N PRO A 80 -16.67 -17.88 -9.06
CA PRO A 80 -17.36 -16.63 -8.63
C PRO A 80 -18.88 -16.78 -8.35
N VAL A 81 -19.47 -15.91 -7.49
CA VAL A 81 -20.92 -15.86 -7.16
C VAL A 81 -21.43 -14.39 -7.07
N PRO A 82 -22.71 -14.06 -7.44
CA PRO A 82 -23.12 -12.77 -7.98
C PRO A 82 -23.65 -11.72 -6.99
N VAL A 83 -23.74 -10.48 -7.46
CA VAL A 83 -24.01 -9.23 -6.73
C VAL A 83 -25.44 -8.73 -6.98
N GLU A 84 -26.18 -8.40 -5.92
CA GLU A 84 -27.39 -7.58 -5.99
C GLU A 84 -27.12 -6.13 -5.58
N SER A 85 -27.73 -5.22 -6.34
CA SER A 85 -27.57 -3.76 -6.29
C SER A 85 -28.74 -3.12 -5.58
N GLN A 86 -28.54 -2.02 -4.85
CA GLN A 86 -29.58 -1.00 -4.66
C GLN A 86 -28.99 0.37 -4.30
N SER A 87 -29.56 1.38 -4.94
CA SER A 87 -29.17 2.80 -5.02
C SER A 87 -29.97 3.69 -4.08
N ARG A 88 -29.38 4.78 -3.56
CA ARG A 88 -30.09 6.07 -3.44
C ARG A 88 -29.15 7.27 -3.19
N ALA A 89 -29.49 8.38 -3.84
CA ALA A 89 -28.85 9.69 -3.76
C ALA A 89 -29.40 10.52 -2.59
N GLY A 90 -28.60 11.46 -2.09
CA GLY A 90 -29.02 12.52 -1.17
C GLY A 90 -27.83 13.41 -0.82
N ALA A 91 -27.67 14.52 -1.53
CA ALA A 91 -26.72 15.57 -1.19
C ALA A 91 -27.21 16.31 0.07
N SER A 92 -26.34 16.50 1.06
CA SER A 92 -26.58 17.46 2.13
C SER A 92 -25.29 18.11 2.63
N ASN A 93 -25.39 19.42 2.81
CA ASN A 93 -24.35 20.35 3.27
C ASN A 93 -23.76 19.90 4.61
N ILE A 94 -22.43 19.79 4.70
CA ILE A 94 -21.74 19.41 5.92
C ILE A 94 -21.15 20.69 6.55
N SER A 95 -21.79 21.15 7.63
CA SER A 95 -21.15 21.99 8.65
C SER A 95 -19.91 21.27 9.21
N PRO A 96 -18.83 21.98 9.60
CA PRO A 96 -17.59 21.34 10.02
C PRO A 96 -17.76 20.68 11.40
N SER A 97 -18.30 19.47 11.41
CA SER A 97 -18.19 18.55 12.52
C SER A 97 -16.77 18.01 12.53
N THR A 98 -16.07 18.15 13.65
CA THR A 98 -14.71 17.64 13.86
C THR A 98 -14.65 16.10 13.89
N ALA A 99 -15.81 15.42 13.80
CA ALA A 99 -15.91 13.97 13.77
C ALA A 99 -15.87 13.45 12.33
N PHE A 100 -15.21 12.31 12.13
CA PHE A 100 -15.23 11.61 10.85
C PHE A 100 -16.66 11.13 10.54
N PRO A 101 -17.15 11.26 9.30
CA PRO A 101 -18.54 10.93 9.00
C PRO A 101 -18.79 9.42 9.11
N ALA A 102 -19.95 9.04 9.65
CA ALA A 102 -20.37 7.64 9.75
C ALA A 102 -20.49 6.95 8.37
N PHE A 103 -20.80 7.73 7.33
CA PHE A 103 -20.79 7.31 5.93
C PHE A 103 -19.93 8.28 5.13
N PHE A 104 -18.95 7.75 4.41
CA PHE A 104 -18.10 8.57 3.55
C PHE A 104 -18.68 8.62 2.14
N GLU A 105 -19.08 9.80 1.70
CA GLU A 105 -19.49 10.03 0.31
C GLU A 105 -18.26 10.21 -0.58
N VAL A 106 -18.16 9.40 -1.65
CA VAL A 106 -17.02 9.48 -2.56
C VAL A 106 -17.11 10.78 -3.37
N PRO A 107 -16.12 11.69 -3.28
CA PRO A 107 -16.12 12.96 -4.00
C PRO A 107 -16.03 12.75 -5.52
N LYS A 108 -16.39 13.79 -6.28
CA LYS A 108 -16.12 13.81 -7.73
C LYS A 108 -14.63 13.94 -7.97
N PHE A 109 -14.13 13.15 -8.92
CA PHE A 109 -12.74 13.19 -9.34
C PHE A 109 -12.50 14.27 -10.42
N PRO A 110 -11.24 14.65 -10.67
CA PRO A 110 -10.88 15.46 -11.83
C PRO A 110 -11.47 14.90 -13.12
N PHE A 111 -11.86 15.79 -14.04
CA PHE A 111 -12.66 15.45 -15.22
C PHE A 111 -12.11 14.26 -16.03
N ASP A 112 -10.80 14.23 -16.24
CA ASP A 112 -10.12 13.17 -16.99
C ASP A 112 -10.27 11.80 -16.34
N VAL A 113 -10.14 11.72 -15.02
CA VAL A 113 -10.33 10.50 -14.24
C VAL A 113 -11.81 10.16 -14.12
N GLN A 114 -12.66 11.14 -13.82
CA GLN A 114 -14.09 10.95 -13.67
C GLN A 114 -14.71 10.40 -14.97
N ALA A 115 -14.32 10.94 -16.13
CA ALA A 115 -14.80 10.46 -17.42
C ALA A 115 -14.41 8.99 -17.68
N LYS A 116 -13.22 8.54 -17.23
CA LYS A 116 -12.80 7.13 -17.32
C LYS A 116 -13.63 6.25 -16.37
N LEU A 117 -13.89 6.74 -15.17
CA LEU A 117 -14.72 6.03 -14.18
C LEU A 117 -16.17 5.90 -14.64
N ASP A 118 -16.73 6.95 -15.26
CA ASP A 118 -18.09 6.96 -15.81
C ASP A 118 -18.21 6.00 -17.01
N ARG A 119 -17.15 5.91 -17.83
CA ARG A 119 -17.02 4.89 -18.90
C ARG A 119 -16.73 3.49 -18.38
N LYS A 120 -16.59 3.30 -17.06
CA LYS A 120 -16.24 2.02 -16.40
C LYS A 120 -14.95 1.40 -16.96
N GLU A 121 -13.97 2.24 -17.27
CA GLU A 121 -12.69 1.81 -17.81
C GLU A 121 -11.90 1.02 -16.75
N CYS A 122 -11.68 -0.27 -17.01
CA CYS A 122 -11.02 -1.17 -16.07
C CYS A 122 -9.50 -0.95 -15.97
N ARG A 123 -8.91 -0.25 -16.95
CA ARG A 123 -7.46 0.00 -17.05
C ARG A 123 -7.12 1.43 -16.67
N LEU A 124 -7.03 1.69 -15.37
CA LEU A 124 -6.48 2.96 -14.87
C LEU A 124 -4.96 2.95 -14.90
N THR A 125 -4.36 4.05 -15.37
CA THR A 125 -2.91 4.25 -15.28
C THR A 125 -2.49 4.58 -13.84
N SER A 126 -1.19 4.47 -13.54
CA SER A 126 -0.64 4.90 -12.24
C SER A 126 -0.97 6.38 -11.93
N SER A 127 -0.93 7.25 -12.94
CA SER A 127 -1.31 8.67 -12.81
C SER A 127 -2.79 8.85 -12.41
N ASP A 128 -3.70 8.09 -13.04
CA ASP A 128 -5.13 8.14 -12.70
C ASP A 128 -5.37 7.68 -11.26
N ARG A 129 -4.73 6.58 -10.85
CA ARG A 129 -4.81 6.07 -9.47
C ARG A 129 -4.30 7.09 -8.45
N ASN A 130 -3.20 7.77 -8.76
CA ASN A 130 -2.65 8.82 -7.89
C ASN A 130 -3.60 10.01 -7.74
N LYS A 131 -4.27 10.42 -8.82
CA LYS A 131 -5.31 11.47 -8.78
C LYS A 131 -6.48 11.08 -7.90
N ILE A 132 -6.98 9.84 -8.02
CA ILE A 132 -8.03 9.30 -7.14
C ILE A 132 -7.60 9.39 -5.68
N ILE A 133 -6.41 8.88 -5.35
CA ILE A 133 -5.88 8.90 -3.99
C ILE A 133 -5.72 10.33 -3.46
N ARG A 134 -5.25 11.27 -4.30
CA ARG A 134 -5.11 12.69 -3.93
C ARG A 134 -6.47 13.31 -3.60
N THR A 135 -7.49 13.11 -4.44
CA THR A 135 -8.83 13.63 -4.19
C THR A 135 -9.46 13.04 -2.93
N LEU A 136 -9.30 11.74 -2.68
CA LEU A 136 -9.76 11.10 -1.45
C LEU A 136 -9.03 11.64 -0.22
N TYR A 137 -7.72 11.83 -0.31
CA TYR A 137 -6.92 12.47 0.74
C TYR A 137 -7.45 13.86 1.06
N GLU A 138 -7.63 14.73 0.06
CA GLU A 138 -8.12 16.10 0.26
C GLU A 138 -9.48 16.14 0.94
N SER A 139 -10.39 15.24 0.55
CA SER A 139 -11.71 15.12 1.17
C SER A 139 -11.61 14.64 2.63
N MET A 140 -10.82 13.59 2.91
CA MET A 140 -10.63 13.09 4.27
C MET A 140 -9.91 14.08 5.19
N ALA A 141 -8.94 14.81 4.64
CA ALA A 141 -8.10 15.78 5.33
C ALA A 141 -8.91 16.97 5.89
N GLN A 142 -10.08 17.25 5.31
CA GLN A 142 -11.02 18.25 5.84
C GLN A 142 -11.59 17.85 7.21
N TYR A 143 -11.67 16.55 7.50
CA TYR A 143 -12.13 16.04 8.79
C TYR A 143 -10.96 15.85 9.76
N LYS A 144 -9.89 15.16 9.33
CA LYS A 144 -8.69 14.97 10.16
C LYS A 144 -7.45 14.49 9.42
N MET A 145 -6.29 14.84 9.99
CA MET A 145 -4.96 14.44 9.51
C MET A 145 -4.46 13.09 10.03
N TYR A 146 -5.10 12.55 11.07
CA TYR A 146 -4.76 11.26 11.65
C TYR A 146 -5.97 10.29 11.67
N PRO A 147 -6.44 9.82 10.50
CA PRO A 147 -7.46 8.78 10.45
C PRO A 147 -7.00 7.46 11.10
N THR A 148 -7.96 6.73 11.68
CA THR A 148 -7.77 5.37 12.17
C THR A 148 -7.80 4.37 11.03
N THR A 149 -7.39 3.12 11.30
CA THR A 149 -7.41 2.04 10.30
C THR A 149 -8.82 1.82 9.75
N GLU A 150 -9.82 1.85 10.60
CA GLU A 150 -11.23 1.62 10.27
C GLU A 150 -11.76 2.67 9.30
N GLU A 151 -11.33 3.92 9.45
CA GLU A 151 -11.76 5.02 8.60
C GLU A 151 -11.10 4.97 7.22
N TYR A 152 -9.81 4.61 7.14
CA TYR A 152 -9.20 4.32 5.84
C TYR A 152 -9.92 3.17 5.14
N VAL A 153 -10.28 2.12 5.90
CA VAL A 153 -11.04 0.98 5.38
C VAL A 153 -12.43 1.44 4.92
N GLN A 154 -13.11 2.30 5.66
CA GLN A 154 -14.42 2.85 5.30
C GLN A 154 -14.36 3.58 3.96
N VAL A 155 -13.38 4.47 3.76
CA VAL A 155 -13.22 5.20 2.49
C VAL A 155 -12.88 4.27 1.33
N ALA A 156 -11.97 3.31 1.55
CA ALA A 156 -11.61 2.35 0.52
C ALA A 156 -12.81 1.45 0.12
N LYS A 157 -13.64 1.06 1.09
CA LYS A 157 -14.91 0.36 0.85
C LYS A 157 -15.89 1.24 0.09
N ALA A 158 -16.05 2.51 0.47
CA ALA A 158 -16.95 3.43 -0.23
C ALA A 158 -16.55 3.62 -1.70
N LEU A 159 -15.24 3.78 -1.97
CA LEU A 159 -14.70 3.87 -3.33
C LEU A 159 -15.03 2.63 -4.15
N THR A 160 -14.73 1.45 -3.62
CA THR A 160 -14.91 0.17 -4.33
C THR A 160 -16.37 -0.27 -4.41
N LEU A 161 -17.23 0.21 -3.53
CA LEU A 161 -18.68 0.05 -3.64
C LEU A 161 -19.25 0.94 -4.75
N ARG A 162 -18.77 2.19 -4.85
CA ARG A 162 -19.19 3.13 -5.91
C ARG A 162 -18.68 2.73 -7.28
N TYR A 163 -17.45 2.23 -7.37
CA TYR A 163 -16.80 1.78 -8.60
C TYR A 163 -16.30 0.33 -8.45
N PRO A 164 -17.18 -0.67 -8.63
CA PRO A 164 -16.84 -2.08 -8.40
C PRO A 164 -15.69 -2.61 -9.25
N PHE A 165 -15.47 -2.05 -10.44
CA PHE A 165 -14.36 -2.41 -11.33
C PHE A 165 -12.99 -1.94 -10.82
N LEU A 166 -12.94 -1.12 -9.76
CA LEU A 166 -11.70 -0.75 -9.07
C LEU A 166 -11.32 -1.73 -7.97
N LYS A 167 -12.16 -2.73 -7.66
CA LYS A 167 -11.87 -3.71 -6.62
C LYS A 167 -10.60 -4.48 -6.95
N ASP A 168 -9.79 -4.70 -5.92
CA ASP A 168 -8.65 -5.61 -6.02
C ASP A 168 -9.17 -7.01 -6.36
N LYS A 169 -8.50 -7.71 -7.27
CA LYS A 169 -8.88 -9.06 -7.68
C LYS A 169 -8.68 -10.08 -6.56
N GLU A 170 -7.81 -9.77 -5.61
CA GLU A 170 -7.39 -10.64 -4.52
C GLU A 170 -7.70 -10.01 -3.15
N GLY A 171 -7.91 -10.87 -2.15
CA GLY A 171 -8.12 -10.47 -0.77
C GLY A 171 -9.46 -9.78 -0.52
N ASN A 172 -9.47 -8.72 0.28
CA ASN A 172 -10.69 -8.02 0.69
C ASN A 172 -11.23 -7.02 -0.35
N GLY A 173 -10.62 -6.94 -1.54
CA GLY A 173 -11.09 -6.14 -2.66
C GLY A 173 -10.85 -4.63 -2.56
N TYR A 174 -10.31 -4.11 -1.45
CA TYR A 174 -10.02 -2.68 -1.27
C TYR A 174 -8.65 -2.39 -0.64
N HIS A 175 -7.84 -3.44 -0.41
CA HIS A 175 -6.55 -3.36 0.26
C HIS A 175 -5.60 -2.36 -0.40
N THR A 176 -5.49 -2.35 -1.73
CA THR A 176 -4.56 -1.46 -2.45
C THR A 176 -4.92 0.00 -2.25
N TRP A 177 -6.22 0.30 -2.23
CA TRP A 177 -6.73 1.65 -2.04
C TRP A 177 -6.52 2.12 -0.60
N HIS A 178 -6.84 1.28 0.38
CA HIS A 178 -6.55 1.53 1.78
C HIS A 178 -5.05 1.82 1.99
N MET A 179 -4.15 0.96 1.49
CA MET A 179 -2.72 1.14 1.70
C MET A 179 -2.18 2.38 0.99
N SER A 180 -2.61 2.65 -0.23
CA SER A 180 -2.22 3.85 -0.97
C SER A 180 -2.64 5.13 -0.24
N LEU A 181 -3.86 5.14 0.33
CA LEU A 181 -4.38 6.28 1.10
C LEU A 181 -3.62 6.48 2.41
N LYS A 182 -3.36 5.40 3.15
CA LYS A 182 -2.54 5.42 4.37
C LYS A 182 -1.11 5.93 4.08
N ARG A 183 -0.50 5.49 2.98
CA ARG A 183 0.82 5.98 2.52
C ARG A 183 0.76 7.46 2.17
N LYS A 184 -0.28 7.93 1.48
CA LYS A 184 -0.47 9.34 1.14
C LYS A 184 -0.53 10.21 2.40
N PHE A 185 -1.35 9.85 3.38
CA PHE A 185 -1.39 10.55 4.68
C PHE A 185 -0.05 10.51 5.42
N LYS A 186 0.70 9.41 5.36
CA LYS A 186 2.04 9.35 5.95
C LYS A 186 3.01 10.32 5.25
N PHE A 187 3.00 10.36 3.92
CA PHE A 187 3.84 11.24 3.13
C PHE A 187 3.54 12.71 3.43
N GLU A 188 2.27 13.13 3.39
CA GLU A 188 1.87 14.52 3.66
C GLU A 188 2.14 14.98 5.10
N ARG A 189 2.25 14.04 6.05
CA ARG A 189 2.67 14.33 7.43
C ARG A 189 4.19 14.37 7.62
N THR A 190 4.97 13.87 6.67
CA THR A 190 6.43 13.80 6.79
C THR A 190 7.08 15.18 6.96
N PRO A 191 6.62 16.26 6.28
CA PRO A 191 7.11 17.62 6.52
C PRO A 191 6.91 18.12 7.96
N LEU A 192 5.97 17.55 8.73
CA LEU A 192 5.74 17.94 10.13
C LEU A 192 6.76 17.32 11.11
N ALA A 193 7.63 16.43 10.65
CA ALA A 193 8.64 15.78 11.50
C ALA A 193 9.82 16.71 11.86
N GLU A 194 9.98 17.82 11.14
CA GLU A 194 11.01 18.84 11.44
C GLU A 194 10.56 19.86 12.49
N VAL A 195 9.27 19.88 12.85
CA VAL A 195 8.74 20.73 13.92
C VAL A 195 9.30 20.25 15.25
N GLU A 196 9.99 21.14 15.97
CA GLU A 196 10.67 20.81 17.24
C GLU A 196 9.73 20.19 18.29
N GLU A 197 8.47 20.63 18.33
CA GLU A 197 7.42 20.04 19.18
C GLU A 197 7.19 18.54 18.88
N VAL A 198 7.15 18.18 17.58
CA VAL A 198 6.95 16.80 17.12
C VAL A 198 8.19 15.96 17.42
N LYS A 199 9.41 16.52 17.28
CA LYS A 199 10.64 15.85 17.70
C LYS A 199 10.65 15.56 19.19
N ARG A 200 10.29 16.55 20.02
CA ARG A 200 10.21 16.40 21.48
C ARG A 200 9.22 15.32 21.91
N LEU A 201 8.04 15.29 21.31
CA LEU A 201 7.02 14.27 21.60
C LEU A 201 7.46 12.88 21.11
N LYS A 202 8.11 12.80 19.95
CA LYS A 202 8.69 11.55 19.44
C LYS A 202 9.86 11.06 20.28
N GLN A 203 10.64 11.95 20.88
CA GLN A 203 11.68 11.57 21.85
C GLN A 203 11.07 11.08 23.17
N LYS A 204 9.98 11.71 23.62
CA LYS A 204 9.30 11.36 24.88
C LYS A 204 8.49 10.06 24.81
N PHE A 205 7.82 9.82 23.68
CA PHE A 205 6.85 8.73 23.53
C PHE A 205 7.18 7.75 22.39
N GLY A 206 8.16 8.07 21.55
CA GLY A 206 8.60 7.19 20.48
C GLY A 206 9.44 6.04 21.04
N HIS A 207 9.23 4.85 20.48
CA HIS A 207 10.03 3.69 20.83
C HIS A 207 11.44 3.88 20.26
N SER A 208 12.42 4.10 21.13
CA SER A 208 13.83 4.14 20.76
C SER A 208 14.25 2.76 20.25
N LYS A 209 14.62 2.65 18.96
CA LYS A 209 15.42 1.50 18.49
C LYS A 209 16.72 1.53 19.29
N LYS A 210 16.95 0.52 20.13
CA LYS A 210 18.25 0.33 20.77
C LYS A 210 19.28 0.21 19.66
N SER A 211 20.17 1.19 19.55
CA SER A 211 21.38 1.07 18.75
C SER A 211 22.19 -0.08 19.36
N ALA A 212 22.23 -1.23 18.67
CA ALA A 212 23.16 -2.29 19.01
C ALA A 212 24.58 -1.72 18.86
N THR A 213 25.33 -1.80 19.97
CA THR A 213 26.75 -1.43 20.06
C THR A 213 27.59 -2.60 19.57
#